data_AF-A0A661ID23-F1
#
_entry.id   AF-A0A661ID23-F1
#
_cell.length_a   1.000
_cell.length_b   1.000
_cell.length_c   1.000
_cell.angle_alpha   90.00
_cell.angle_beta   90.00
_cell.angle_gamma   90.00
#
_symmetry.space_group_name_H-M   'P 1'
#
loop_
_entity.id
_entity.type
_entity.pdbx_description
1 polymer ?
#
loop_
_entity_poly.entity_id
_entity_poly.type
_entity_poly.pdbx_seq_one_letter_code
_entity_poly.pdbx_strand_id
1 'polypeptide(L)'
;GHEVYDHWQKGLSASEIAEIRRRELLADVFLSSVNALTRQGELLAVDGIGNRVGAMAFGPKKVILVVGRNKVVENLDEAFRRIKEVAAPRNARRLNLDLPCAKGECVDCRSPGRICRIYTILAFKPQLTDLTVMLVNEDLGY
;
A
#
# COMPACT_ATOMS: atom_id res chain seq x y z
N GLY A 1 0.80 -17.07 -21.82
CA GLY A 1 1.18 -16.01 -20.87
C GLY A 1 0.25 -16.06 -19.66
N HIS A 2 0.60 -15.39 -18.57
CA HIS A 2 -0.28 -15.25 -17.40
C HIS A 2 -1.18 -14.01 -17.56
N GLU A 3 -2.43 -14.07 -17.06
CA GLU A 3 -3.34 -12.92 -17.02
C GLU A 3 -2.89 -11.94 -15.92
N VAL A 4 -2.94 -10.63 -16.21
CA VAL A 4 -2.55 -9.57 -15.26
C VAL A 4 -3.72 -8.61 -15.08
N TYR A 5 -4.21 -8.52 -13.84
CA TYR A 5 -5.15 -7.47 -13.43
C TYR A 5 -4.37 -6.23 -13.00
N ASP A 6 -4.54 -5.13 -13.73
CA ASP A 6 -3.91 -3.84 -13.41
C ASP A 6 -4.94 -2.71 -13.51
N HIS A 7 -5.40 -2.24 -12.37
CA HIS A 7 -6.37 -1.15 -12.29
C HIS A 7 -5.79 0.25 -12.63
N TRP A 8 -4.50 0.36 -12.97
CA TRP A 8 -3.86 1.59 -13.45
C TRP A 8 -3.77 1.70 -14.97
N GLN A 9 -4.29 0.71 -15.71
CA GLN A 9 -4.33 0.78 -17.18
C GLN A 9 -5.06 2.05 -17.66
N LYS A 10 -4.50 2.69 -18.68
CA LYS A 10 -5.07 3.91 -19.27
C LYS A 10 -6.35 3.57 -20.04
N GLY A 11 -7.32 4.50 -20.03
CA GLY A 11 -8.55 4.40 -20.80
C GLY A 11 -9.68 3.62 -20.13
N LEU A 12 -9.49 3.14 -18.90
CA LEU A 12 -10.53 2.47 -18.13
C LEU A 12 -11.52 3.47 -17.51
N SER A 13 -12.79 3.12 -17.53
CA SER A 13 -13.85 3.78 -16.76
C SER A 13 -13.74 3.49 -15.26
N ALA A 14 -14.42 4.29 -14.44
CA ALA A 14 -14.43 4.09 -12.98
C ALA A 14 -15.01 2.72 -12.58
N SER A 15 -16.01 2.21 -13.30
CA SER A 15 -16.59 0.88 -13.06
C SER A 15 -15.64 -0.25 -13.41
N GLU A 16 -14.89 -0.13 -14.52
CA GLU A 16 -13.88 -1.11 -14.90
C GLU A 16 -12.73 -1.14 -13.89
N ILE A 17 -12.25 0.02 -13.45
CA ILE A 17 -11.23 0.13 -12.41
C ILE A 17 -11.71 -0.56 -11.11
N ALA A 18 -12.95 -0.32 -10.71
CA ALA A 18 -13.52 -0.94 -9.52
C ALA A 18 -13.62 -2.47 -9.66
N GLU A 19 -13.99 -2.96 -10.84
CA GLU A 19 -14.11 -4.40 -11.08
C GLU A 19 -12.75 -5.09 -11.15
N ILE A 20 -11.75 -4.47 -11.78
CA ILE A 20 -10.38 -4.99 -11.81
C ILE A 20 -9.84 -5.09 -10.37
N ARG A 21 -10.08 -4.11 -9.50
CA ARG A 21 -9.70 -4.19 -8.08
C ARG A 21 -10.36 -5.36 -7.34
N ARG A 22 -11.59 -5.74 -7.70
CA ARG A 22 -12.22 -6.93 -7.12
C ARG A 22 -11.56 -8.21 -7.65
N ARG A 23 -11.27 -8.27 -8.94
CA ARG A 23 -10.56 -9.42 -9.55
C ARG A 23 -9.14 -9.58 -9.01
N GLU A 24 -8.44 -8.48 -8.72
CA GLU A 24 -7.15 -8.48 -8.02
C GLU A 24 -7.17 -9.24 -6.69
N LEU A 25 -8.28 -9.17 -5.93
CA LEU A 25 -8.45 -9.88 -4.66
C LEU A 25 -8.64 -11.40 -4.83
N LEU A 26 -9.02 -11.83 -6.03
CA LEU A 26 -9.27 -13.23 -6.38
C LEU A 26 -8.14 -13.84 -7.23
N ALA A 27 -7.07 -13.08 -7.49
CA ALA A 27 -5.91 -13.57 -8.23
C ALA A 27 -5.18 -14.69 -7.48
N ASP A 28 -4.43 -15.52 -8.20
CA ASP A 28 -3.57 -16.54 -7.58
C ASP A 28 -2.38 -15.92 -6.84
N VAL A 29 -1.83 -14.83 -7.39
CA VAL A 29 -0.68 -14.10 -6.86
C VAL A 29 -0.95 -12.60 -6.90
N PHE A 30 -0.69 -11.92 -5.78
CA PHE A 30 -0.77 -10.47 -5.67
C PHE A 30 0.60 -9.86 -5.40
N LEU A 31 1.01 -8.96 -6.27
CA LEU A 31 2.27 -8.22 -6.13
C LEU A 31 1.98 -6.87 -5.47
N SER A 32 2.71 -6.59 -4.40
CA SER A 32 2.53 -5.33 -3.69
C SER A 32 3.78 -4.88 -2.95
N SER A 33 3.61 -3.87 -2.11
CA SER A 33 4.61 -3.37 -1.18
C SER A 33 3.91 -2.91 0.09
N VAL A 34 4.68 -2.40 1.06
CA VAL A 34 4.16 -1.73 2.27
C VAL A 34 4.58 -0.28 2.30
N ASN A 35 3.99 0.47 3.24
CA ASN A 35 4.41 1.84 3.50
C ASN A 35 5.60 1.88 4.47
N ALA A 36 5.69 0.91 5.38
CA ALA A 36 6.82 0.70 6.26
C ALA A 36 6.91 -0.78 6.71
N LEU A 37 8.12 -1.23 7.01
CA LEU A 37 8.44 -2.50 7.66
C LEU A 37 9.31 -2.18 8.88
N THR A 38 8.89 -2.58 10.06
CA THR A 38 9.69 -2.38 11.28
C THR A 38 10.82 -3.41 11.36
N ARG A 39 11.81 -3.17 12.23
CA ARG A 39 12.89 -4.13 12.50
C ARG A 39 12.42 -5.39 13.22
N GLN A 40 11.28 -5.33 13.90
CA GLN A 40 10.66 -6.48 14.58
C GLN A 40 9.73 -7.27 13.65
N GLY A 41 9.57 -6.83 12.39
CA GLY A 41 8.88 -7.58 11.35
C GLY A 41 7.42 -7.18 11.11
N GLU A 42 6.92 -6.14 11.79
CA GLU A 42 5.58 -5.62 11.53
C GLU A 42 5.52 -4.86 10.19
N LEU A 43 4.49 -5.18 9.42
CA LEU A 43 4.21 -4.54 8.14
C LEU A 43 3.10 -3.51 8.33
N LEU A 44 3.38 -2.24 8.05
CA LEU A 44 2.37 -1.18 8.09
C LEU A 44 2.01 -0.74 6.67
N ALA A 45 0.72 -0.87 6.34
CA ALA A 45 0.15 -0.44 5.08
C ALA A 45 -1.02 0.52 5.31
N VAL A 46 -1.10 1.56 4.48
CA VAL A 46 -2.20 2.52 4.47
C VAL A 46 -2.84 2.60 3.09
N ASP A 47 -4.17 2.60 3.06
CA ASP A 47 -4.96 2.67 1.85
C ASP A 47 -6.10 3.70 1.95
N GLY A 48 -6.54 4.20 0.79
CA GLY A 48 -7.75 5.00 0.67
C GLY A 48 -8.99 4.15 0.40
N ILE A 49 -8.83 3.10 -0.42
CA ILE A 49 -9.92 2.24 -0.91
C ILE A 49 -9.96 0.90 -0.18
N GLY A 50 -8.79 0.36 0.17
CA GLY A 50 -8.66 -0.85 0.97
C GLY A 50 -8.37 -2.12 0.19
N ASN A 51 -8.33 -2.07 -1.15
CA ASN A 51 -8.08 -3.25 -1.98
C ASN A 51 -6.70 -3.87 -1.72
N ARG A 52 -5.65 -3.06 -1.50
CA ARG A 52 -4.30 -3.58 -1.28
C ARG A 52 -4.17 -4.19 0.12
N VAL A 53 -4.63 -3.49 1.15
CA VAL A 53 -4.62 -4.05 2.52
C VAL A 53 -5.53 -5.28 2.67
N GLY A 54 -6.66 -5.31 1.95
CA GLY A 54 -7.53 -6.49 1.89
C GLY A 54 -6.85 -7.68 1.20
N ALA A 55 -6.15 -7.45 0.09
CA ALA A 55 -5.36 -8.47 -0.58
C ALA A 55 -4.27 -9.04 0.35
N MET A 56 -3.59 -8.17 1.09
CA MET A 56 -2.52 -8.56 2.01
C MET A 56 -3.01 -9.32 3.24
N ALA A 57 -4.20 -8.99 3.75
CA ALA A 57 -4.72 -9.57 4.98
C ALA A 57 -5.40 -10.93 4.76
N PHE A 58 -6.13 -11.10 3.64
CA PHE A 58 -6.85 -12.34 3.36
C PHE A 58 -6.91 -12.71 1.88
N GLY A 59 -7.04 -11.75 0.95
CA GLY A 59 -7.54 -11.99 -0.42
C GLY A 59 -6.81 -13.10 -1.22
N PRO A 60 -5.78 -12.78 -2.02
CA PRO A 60 -5.09 -13.77 -2.86
C PRO A 60 -4.37 -14.86 -2.05
N LYS A 61 -4.31 -16.08 -2.60
CA LYS A 61 -3.64 -17.23 -1.97
C LYS A 61 -2.16 -16.94 -1.69
N LYS A 62 -1.51 -16.21 -2.60
CA LYS A 62 -0.11 -15.78 -2.46
C LYS A 62 0.01 -14.27 -2.59
N VAL A 63 0.75 -13.67 -1.67
CA VAL A 63 1.07 -12.24 -1.67
C VAL A 63 2.58 -12.09 -1.60
N ILE A 64 3.15 -11.36 -2.56
CA ILE A 64 4.58 -11.04 -2.57
C ILE A 64 4.73 -9.53 -2.36
N LEU A 65 5.40 -9.17 -1.27
CA LEU A 65 5.70 -7.80 -0.91
C LEU A 65 7.14 -7.49 -1.26
N VAL A 66 7.35 -6.60 -2.23
CA VAL A 66 8.69 -6.09 -2.58
C VAL A 66 8.92 -4.81 -1.80
N VAL A 67 9.94 -4.79 -0.93
CA VAL A 67 10.17 -3.71 0.04
C VAL A 67 11.60 -3.19 -0.12
N GLY A 68 11.73 -1.92 -0.52
CA GLY A 68 13.02 -1.24 -0.59
C GLY A 68 13.58 -0.88 0.78
N ARG A 69 14.90 -0.73 0.89
CA ARG A 69 15.60 -0.41 2.14
C ARG A 69 15.08 0.88 2.81
N ASN A 70 14.64 1.86 2.01
CA ASN A 70 14.04 3.12 2.45
C ASN A 70 12.70 2.98 3.19
N LYS A 71 12.16 1.76 3.30
CA LYS A 71 10.90 1.46 4.00
C LYS A 71 11.13 0.75 5.34
N VAL A 72 12.36 0.37 5.66
CA VAL A 72 12.70 -0.23 6.96
C VAL A 72 12.81 0.88 8.01
N VAL A 73 12.11 0.72 9.13
CA VAL A 73 12.06 1.69 10.24
C VAL A 73 12.26 0.98 11.58
N GLU A 74 12.60 1.71 12.64
CA GLU A 74 12.95 1.09 13.92
C GLU A 74 11.73 0.49 14.64
N ASN A 75 10.54 1.11 14.52
CA ASN A 75 9.32 0.70 15.22
C ASN A 75 8.04 1.27 14.56
N LEU A 76 6.87 0.96 15.13
CA LEU A 76 5.58 1.42 14.63
C LEU A 76 5.39 2.94 14.67
N ASP A 77 5.93 3.65 15.66
CA ASP A 77 5.82 5.11 15.73
C ASP A 77 6.55 5.78 14.56
N GLU A 78 7.76 5.29 14.22
CA GLU A 78 8.47 5.70 13.01
C GLU A 78 7.73 5.30 11.74
N ALA A 79 7.07 4.13 11.73
CA ALA A 79 6.25 3.70 10.61
C ALA A 79 5.09 4.67 10.32
N PHE A 80 4.36 5.08 11.37
CA PHE A 80 3.31 6.10 11.26
C PHE A 80 3.87 7.47 10.84
N ARG A 81 5.02 7.86 11.39
CA ARG A 81 5.71 9.11 11.01
C ARG A 81 6.08 9.11 9.53
N ARG A 82 6.73 8.04 9.06
CA ARG A 82 7.08 7.84 7.64
C ARG A 82 5.86 7.96 6.74
N ILE A 83 4.71 7.41 7.13
CA ILE A 83 3.47 7.56 6.36
C ILE A 83 3.06 9.03 6.25
N LYS A 84 3.07 9.76 7.36
CA LYS A 84 2.62 11.16 7.40
C LYS A 84 3.59 12.11 6.70
N GLU A 85 4.89 11.86 6.79
CA GLU A 85 5.92 12.79 6.31
C GLU A 85 6.45 12.45 4.91
N VAL A 86 6.44 11.17 4.54
CA VAL A 86 7.04 10.70 3.29
C VAL A 86 5.98 10.07 2.39
N ALA A 87 5.31 9.04 2.89
CA ALA A 87 4.59 8.12 2.03
C ALA A 87 3.29 8.71 1.45
N ALA A 88 2.42 9.23 2.31
CA ALA A 88 1.17 9.87 1.88
C ALA A 88 1.42 11.19 1.11
N PRO A 89 2.32 12.10 1.56
CA PRO A 89 2.67 13.30 0.80
C PRO A 89 3.13 13.03 -0.63
N ARG A 90 4.10 12.11 -0.81
CA ARG A 90 4.64 11.78 -2.14
C ARG A 90 3.59 11.13 -3.04
N ASN A 91 2.76 10.23 -2.49
CA ASN A 91 1.69 9.61 -3.27
C ASN A 91 0.60 10.62 -3.67
N ALA A 92 0.23 11.54 -2.77
CA ALA A 92 -0.74 12.59 -3.06
C ALA A 92 -0.25 13.51 -4.20
N ARG A 93 1.04 13.88 -4.19
CA ARG A 93 1.67 14.62 -5.31
C ARG A 93 1.66 13.83 -6.61
N ARG A 94 2.05 12.55 -6.57
CA ARG A 94 2.03 11.66 -7.75
C ARG A 94 0.64 11.56 -8.38
N LEU A 95 -0.40 11.54 -7.56
CA LEU A 95 -1.80 11.49 -7.99
C LEU A 95 -2.41 12.87 -8.29
N ASN A 96 -1.61 13.95 -8.19
CA ASN A 96 -2.03 15.34 -8.39
C ASN A 96 -3.28 15.73 -7.57
N LEU A 97 -3.31 15.31 -6.30
CA LEU A 97 -4.45 15.57 -5.41
C LEU A 97 -4.29 16.90 -4.69
N ASP A 98 -5.39 17.64 -4.56
CA ASP A 98 -5.45 18.83 -3.72
C ASP A 98 -5.61 18.46 -2.23
N LEU A 99 -4.49 18.08 -1.61
CA LEU A 99 -4.41 17.74 -0.19
C LEU A 99 -3.34 18.61 0.49
N PRO A 100 -3.53 18.99 1.78
CA PRO A 100 -2.53 19.75 2.53
C PRO A 100 -1.14 19.11 2.49
N CYS A 101 -1.07 17.78 2.66
CA CYS A 101 0.19 17.04 2.62
C CYS A 101 0.83 16.97 1.23
N ALA A 102 0.09 17.19 0.15
CA ALA A 102 0.68 17.30 -1.18
C ALA A 102 1.44 18.63 -1.36
N LYS A 103 0.95 19.71 -0.71
CA LYS A 103 1.47 21.08 -0.83
C LYS A 103 2.47 21.46 0.27
N GLY A 104 2.47 20.73 1.39
CA GLY A 104 3.35 20.97 2.52
C GLY A 104 3.44 19.74 3.41
N GLU A 105 2.97 19.86 4.64
CA GLU A 105 3.05 18.83 5.67
C GLU A 105 1.70 18.16 5.96
N CYS A 106 1.74 17.01 6.63
CA CYS A 106 0.55 16.32 7.07
C CYS A 106 -0.02 16.98 8.34
N VAL A 107 -1.24 17.51 8.22
CA VAL A 107 -1.99 18.11 9.32
C VAL A 107 -3.09 17.20 9.88
N ASP A 108 -2.99 15.89 9.62
CA ASP A 108 -4.03 14.89 9.88
C ASP A 108 -5.43 15.32 9.42
N CYS A 109 -5.52 15.70 8.14
CA CYS A 109 -6.71 16.32 7.59
C CYS A 109 -7.93 15.38 7.57
N ARG A 110 -9.13 15.98 7.53
CA ARG A 110 -10.40 15.28 7.23
C ARG A 110 -10.94 15.62 5.84
N SER A 111 -10.05 15.94 4.89
CA SER A 111 -10.46 16.24 3.52
C SER A 111 -11.24 15.06 2.91
N PRO A 112 -12.31 15.30 2.14
CA PRO A 112 -12.98 14.25 1.37
C PRO A 112 -12.03 13.49 0.46
N GLY A 113 -10.96 14.12 -0.03
CA GLY A 113 -9.93 13.48 -0.87
C GLY A 113 -8.86 12.68 -0.11
N ARG A 114 -8.95 12.55 1.22
CA ARG A 114 -7.94 11.86 2.04
C ARG A 114 -7.68 10.44 1.53
N ILE A 115 -6.41 10.13 1.25
CA ILE A 115 -5.95 8.81 0.78
C ILE A 115 -5.46 7.88 1.91
N CYS A 116 -5.25 8.39 3.11
CA CYS A 116 -4.77 7.62 4.26
C CYS A 116 -5.92 7.28 5.22
N ARG A 117 -6.87 6.45 4.77
CA ARG A 117 -8.14 6.17 5.47
C ARG A 117 -8.11 4.87 6.27
N ILE A 118 -7.43 3.86 5.76
CA ILE A 118 -7.38 2.52 6.35
C ILE A 118 -5.93 2.24 6.69
N TYR A 119 -5.64 2.05 7.98
CA TYR A 119 -4.33 1.63 8.45
C TYR A 119 -4.42 0.17 8.88
N THR A 120 -3.54 -0.67 8.35
CA THR A 120 -3.45 -2.08 8.68
C THR A 120 -2.03 -2.41 9.10
N ILE A 121 -1.92 -3.02 10.28
CA ILE A 121 -0.68 -3.60 10.78
C ILE A 121 -0.81 -5.11 10.63
N LEU A 122 0.06 -5.73 9.85
CA LEU A 122 0.27 -7.17 9.91
C LEU A 122 1.41 -7.42 10.90
N ALA A 123 1.04 -7.72 12.15
CA ALA A 123 2.00 -8.05 13.19
C ALA A 123 2.67 -9.41 12.94
N PHE A 124 2.03 -10.28 12.17
CA PHE A 124 2.57 -11.57 11.75
C PHE A 124 1.91 -12.06 10.46
N LYS A 125 2.45 -13.12 9.86
CA LYS A 125 1.90 -13.74 8.64
C LYS A 125 0.46 -14.22 8.88
N PRO A 126 -0.53 -13.82 8.05
CA PRO A 126 -1.89 -14.35 8.14
C PRO A 126 -1.92 -15.87 7.94
N GLN A 127 -2.80 -16.57 8.66
CA GLN A 127 -2.81 -18.04 8.67
C GLN A 127 -3.11 -18.66 7.30
N LEU A 128 -3.94 -18.00 6.48
CA LEU A 128 -4.45 -18.54 5.21
C LEU A 128 -3.87 -17.86 3.97
N THR A 129 -2.96 -16.90 4.14
CA THR A 129 -2.33 -16.17 3.03
C THR A 129 -0.84 -16.51 2.99
N ASP A 130 -0.36 -17.06 1.88
CA ASP A 130 1.07 -17.25 1.66
C ASP A 130 1.76 -15.92 1.37
N LEU A 131 2.08 -15.19 2.44
CA LEU A 131 2.77 -13.92 2.38
C LEU A 131 4.29 -14.12 2.39
N THR A 132 4.95 -13.54 1.39
CA THR A 132 6.42 -13.48 1.26
C THR A 132 6.87 -12.03 1.20
N VAL A 133 7.88 -11.67 1.99
CA VAL A 133 8.51 -10.34 1.95
C VAL A 133 9.88 -10.47 1.27
N MET A 134 10.08 -9.73 0.18
CA MET A 134 11.35 -9.61 -0.53
C MET A 134 11.95 -8.25 -0.23
N LEU A 135 13.02 -8.25 0.58
CA LEU A 135 13.81 -7.04 0.84
C LEU A 135 14.77 -6.79 -0.31
N VAL A 136 14.76 -5.55 -0.83
CA VAL A 136 15.65 -5.11 -1.90
C VAL A 136 16.55 -4.01 -1.36
N ASN A 137 17.86 -4.15 -1.55
CA ASN A 137 18.86 -3.19 -1.08
C ASN A 137 18.93 -1.91 -1.95
N GLU A 138 17.78 -1.39 -2.34
CA GLU A 138 17.60 -0.20 -3.15
C GLU A 138 16.46 0.66 -2.60
N ASP A 139 16.47 1.95 -2.92
CA ASP A 139 15.39 2.85 -2.54
C ASP A 139 14.25 2.72 -3.55
N LEU A 140 13.16 2.05 -3.15
CA LEU A 140 12.02 1.74 -4.02
C LEU A 140 10.76 2.49 -3.60
N GLY A 141 9.99 2.92 -4.59
CA GLY A 141 8.77 3.68 -4.39
C GLY A 141 9.05 5.05 -3.77
N TYR A 142 8.37 5.35 -2.66
CA TYR A 142 8.50 6.61 -1.95
C TYR A 142 8.71 6.41 -0.46
#